data_AF-A0A417RS31-F1
#
_entry.id   AF-A0A417RS31-F1
#
_cell.length_a   1.000
_cell.length_b   1.000
_cell.length_c   1.000
_cell.angle_alpha   90.00
_cell.angle_beta   90.00
_cell.angle_gamma   90.00
#
_symmetry.space_group_name_H-M   'P 1'
#
loop_
_entity.id
_entity.type
_entity.pdbx_description
1 polymer ?
#
loop_
_entity_poly.entity_id
_entity_poly.type
_entity_poly.pdbx_seq_one_letter_code
_entity_poly.pdbx_strand_id
1 'polypeptide(L)'
;MLRKHNRRSLILFANWKTLQRLSFPEVEVTRSLSNVLKSVYFNVDAKQKHIIDSEQRMEELIPQMYTAEESKQDSYTFQPLTAEELASGQAQSFQDGIPVIHMDDVREEERQKLSDEVNKQVMQEKNDILAKAEAEAEELVQHATQQAEQIKTMAHSEGFDAGKQEGLAAAEEQLQQIEEELRQSVEQELDQIRQQRQQMESFFADLTAKLVEKLTGQVCAENKEVILHLIQNAEGTLDRPKQVVLRVSGEDMAVVSGHKAELKEQLPEQTEFDILEDASLSANQCIIETEDKMIDCSLDVQLQNLQEKLHTLAL
;
A
#
# COMPACT_ATOMS: atom_id res chain seq x y z
N MET A 1 68.59 40.32 -9.92
CA MET A 1 68.83 39.32 -8.87
C MET A 1 68.00 38.07 -9.18
N LEU A 2 68.65 36.89 -9.12
CA LEU A 2 68.20 35.49 -8.92
C LEU A 2 66.68 35.20 -8.91
N ARG A 3 66.12 34.07 -9.38
CA ARG A 3 66.58 32.76 -9.92
C ARG A 3 65.35 32.04 -10.50
N LYS A 4 65.56 31.16 -11.48
CA LYS A 4 64.64 30.11 -11.97
C LYS A 4 63.94 29.35 -10.81
N HIS A 5 62.72 28.86 -11.02
CA HIS A 5 62.41 27.42 -11.02
C HIS A 5 61.05 27.09 -11.65
N ASN A 6 61.11 26.10 -12.54
CA ASN A 6 60.05 25.41 -13.27
C ASN A 6 59.53 24.25 -12.41
N ARG A 7 58.22 23.93 -12.45
CA ARG A 7 57.69 22.57 -12.22
C ARG A 7 56.27 22.42 -12.79
N ARG A 8 56.18 21.71 -13.91
CA ARG A 8 55.02 20.93 -14.35
C ARG A 8 54.78 19.77 -13.38
N SER A 9 53.52 19.40 -13.14
CA SER A 9 53.16 18.03 -12.79
C SER A 9 51.83 17.65 -13.44
N LEU A 10 51.92 16.73 -14.41
CA LEU A 10 50.83 15.90 -14.92
C LEU A 10 50.67 14.73 -13.94
N ILE A 11 49.44 14.36 -13.58
CA ILE A 11 49.15 13.01 -13.07
C ILE A 11 47.99 12.45 -13.87
N LEU A 12 48.30 11.36 -14.58
CA LEU A 12 47.44 10.50 -15.36
C LEU A 12 46.85 9.39 -14.48
N PHE A 13 45.59 9.05 -14.79
CA PHE A 13 44.85 7.79 -14.61
C PHE A 13 45.11 6.86 -13.41
N ALA A 14 44.02 6.52 -12.71
CA ALA A 14 43.81 5.16 -12.22
C ALA A 14 42.33 4.76 -12.42
N ASN A 15 42.14 3.62 -13.06
CA ASN A 15 40.89 3.01 -13.47
C ASN A 15 40.76 1.69 -12.70
N TRP A 16 39.65 1.43 -11.99
CA TRP A 16 39.23 0.05 -11.66
C TRP A 16 37.73 -0.06 -11.32
N LYS A 17 37.06 -0.96 -12.04
CA LYS A 17 35.80 -1.69 -11.71
C LYS A 17 36.11 -2.68 -10.55
N THR A 18 35.22 -3.17 -9.68
CA THR A 18 33.81 -3.62 -9.80
C THR A 18 33.24 -3.97 -8.41
N LEU A 19 31.93 -3.79 -8.24
CA LEU A 19 30.91 -4.53 -7.45
C LEU A 19 31.33 -5.47 -6.30
N GLN A 20 30.80 -5.20 -5.09
CA GLN A 20 30.41 -6.27 -4.16
C GLN A 20 29.15 -5.90 -3.39
N ARG A 21 28.14 -6.76 -3.52
CA ARG A 21 26.81 -6.73 -2.92
C ARG A 21 26.94 -7.33 -1.51
N LEU A 22 26.52 -6.63 -0.47
CA LEU A 22 26.36 -7.19 0.87
C LEU A 22 24.90 -7.00 1.32
N SER A 23 24.36 -8.12 1.79
CA SER A 23 23.01 -8.40 2.25
C SER A 23 22.84 -8.13 3.75
N PHE A 24 21.59 -7.84 4.12
CA PHE A 24 20.95 -7.87 5.46
C PHE A 24 20.52 -6.51 6.04
N PRO A 25 19.39 -6.49 6.79
CA PRO A 25 18.37 -5.46 6.75
C PRO A 25 18.31 -4.66 8.05
N GLU A 26 17.38 -3.70 8.05
CA GLU A 26 16.89 -2.90 9.18
C GLU A 26 17.48 -1.50 9.35
N VAL A 27 16.52 -0.57 9.47
CA VAL A 27 16.60 0.80 9.97
C VAL A 27 17.07 1.86 8.97
N GLU A 28 16.20 2.25 8.04
CA GLU A 28 16.24 3.61 7.47
C GLU A 28 15.22 4.50 8.17
N VAL A 29 15.79 5.28 9.10
CA VAL A 29 15.21 6.44 9.75
C VAL A 29 14.82 7.49 8.69
N THR A 30 13.65 8.06 8.88
CA THR A 30 13.15 9.28 8.25
C THR A 30 14.25 10.31 7.95
N ARG A 31 14.63 10.45 6.67
CA ARG A 31 15.41 11.59 6.21
C ARG A 31 14.53 12.58 5.46
N SER A 32 13.93 13.44 6.26
CA SER A 32 13.35 14.72 5.86
C SER A 32 14.30 15.50 4.93
N LEU A 33 13.73 15.95 3.81
CA LEU A 33 14.01 17.17 3.06
C LEU A 33 15.40 17.82 3.23
N SER A 34 16.24 17.69 2.21
CA SER A 34 17.18 18.76 1.81
C SER A 34 17.94 18.33 0.56
N ASN A 35 17.39 18.58 -0.62
CA ASN A 35 18.16 18.71 -1.87
C ASN A 35 17.26 19.28 -2.98
N VAL A 36 16.91 20.56 -2.88
CA VAL A 36 16.46 21.35 -4.03
C VAL A 36 17.26 22.65 -4.05
N LEU A 37 18.56 22.52 -4.34
CA LEU A 37 19.32 23.61 -4.93
C LEU A 37 19.19 23.45 -6.46
N LYS A 38 18.21 24.12 -7.06
CA LYS A 38 18.16 24.32 -8.52
C LYS A 38 19.29 25.28 -8.88
N SER A 39 20.49 24.76 -9.14
CA SER A 39 21.51 25.54 -9.84
C SER A 39 21.04 25.78 -11.27
N VAL A 40 20.66 27.01 -11.59
CA VAL A 40 20.31 27.43 -12.94
C VAL A 40 21.61 27.65 -13.70
N TYR A 41 21.97 26.69 -14.56
CA TYR A 41 23.06 26.88 -15.52
C TYR A 41 22.51 27.65 -16.73
N PHE A 42 22.95 28.90 -16.91
CA PHE A 42 22.76 29.62 -18.17
C PHE A 42 23.99 29.36 -19.06
N ASN A 43 23.74 28.92 -20.29
CA ASN A 43 24.78 28.69 -21.28
C ASN A 43 24.96 30.01 -22.07
N VAL A 44 26.00 30.79 -21.74
CA VAL A 44 26.32 32.01 -22.49
C VAL A 44 27.00 31.60 -23.79
N ASP A 45 26.27 31.61 -24.90
CA ASP A 45 26.89 31.45 -26.21
C ASP A 45 27.71 32.69 -26.53
N ALA A 46 29.04 32.57 -26.49
CA ALA A 46 29.97 33.66 -26.76
C ALA A 46 29.84 34.24 -28.18
N LYS A 47 29.09 33.57 -29.08
CA LYS A 47 28.78 34.08 -30.43
C LYS A 47 27.66 35.11 -30.46
N GLN A 48 26.82 35.21 -29.43
CA GLN A 48 25.73 36.20 -29.33
C GLN A 48 26.05 37.27 -28.27
N LYS A 49 27.15 38.00 -28.46
CA LYS A 49 27.43 39.20 -27.68
C LYS A 49 26.73 40.39 -28.34
N HIS A 50 25.62 40.85 -27.76
CA HIS A 50 25.06 42.15 -28.10
C HIS A 50 25.80 43.24 -27.30
N ILE A 51 26.51 44.13 -27.99
CA ILE A 51 27.12 45.32 -27.40
C ILE A 51 26.07 46.42 -27.50
N ILE A 52 25.58 46.91 -26.36
CA ILE A 52 24.70 48.07 -26.32
C ILE A 52 25.61 49.30 -26.31
N ASP A 53 25.75 49.94 -27.47
CA ASP A 53 26.55 51.16 -27.63
C ASP A 53 25.63 52.38 -27.44
N SER A 54 25.57 52.90 -26.22
CA SER A 54 24.70 54.04 -25.87
C SER A 54 25.19 55.38 -26.45
N GLU A 55 26.41 55.44 -26.95
CA GLU A 55 27.04 56.67 -27.49
C GLU A 55 26.47 57.05 -28.87
N GLN A 56 26.17 56.09 -29.74
CA GLN A 56 25.64 56.37 -31.10
C GLN A 56 24.26 57.04 -31.10
N ARG A 57 23.46 56.81 -30.06
CA ARG A 57 22.10 57.38 -29.96
C ARG A 57 22.10 58.80 -29.39
N MET A 58 23.15 59.21 -28.70
CA MET A 58 23.30 60.59 -28.20
C MET A 58 23.62 61.58 -29.32
N GLU A 59 24.37 61.16 -30.35
CA GLU A 59 24.69 62.01 -31.50
C GLU A 59 23.46 62.32 -32.38
N GLU A 60 22.50 61.39 -32.48
CA GLU A 60 21.25 61.62 -33.21
C GLU A 60 20.29 62.61 -32.50
N LEU A 61 20.36 62.70 -31.16
CA LEU A 61 19.44 63.48 -30.35
C LEU A 61 19.89 64.93 -30.10
N ILE A 62 21.15 65.30 -30.42
CA ILE A 62 21.65 66.68 -30.25
C ILE A 62 22.32 67.23 -31.53
N PRO A 63 21.61 67.42 -32.67
CA PRO A 63 22.24 67.97 -33.89
C PRO A 63 22.40 69.50 -33.86
N GLN A 64 21.67 70.22 -33.00
CA GLN A 64 21.44 71.67 -33.18
C GLN A 64 22.10 72.58 -32.12
N MET A 65 22.75 72.02 -31.09
CA MET A 65 23.44 72.87 -30.10
C MET A 65 24.84 73.31 -30.53
N TYR A 66 25.53 72.55 -31.38
CA TYR A 66 26.91 72.86 -31.80
C TYR A 66 27.02 73.52 -33.18
N THR A 67 25.95 73.53 -33.99
CA THR A 67 25.97 74.06 -35.37
C THR A 67 25.50 75.52 -35.50
N ALA A 68 24.99 76.13 -34.42
CA ALA A 68 24.39 77.47 -34.47
C ALA A 68 25.35 78.63 -34.10
N GLU A 69 26.60 78.36 -33.70
CA GLU A 69 27.52 79.40 -33.21
C GLU A 69 28.25 80.20 -34.32
N GLU A 70 28.17 79.80 -35.60
CA GLU A 70 29.00 80.42 -36.66
C GLU A 70 28.27 81.39 -37.62
N SER A 71 27.00 81.74 -37.42
CA SER A 71 26.33 82.69 -38.35
C SER A 71 25.55 83.80 -37.65
N LYS A 72 26.24 84.88 -37.30
CA LYS A 72 25.79 86.29 -37.41
C LYS A 72 26.86 87.24 -36.84
N GLN A 73 27.84 87.56 -37.67
CA GLN A 73 28.75 88.68 -37.43
C GLN A 73 28.29 89.82 -38.34
N ASP A 74 27.26 90.56 -37.89
CA ASP A 74 26.78 91.73 -38.63
C ASP A 74 27.77 92.89 -38.45
N SER A 75 28.45 93.27 -39.54
CA SER A 75 29.36 94.39 -39.59
C SER A 75 28.60 95.71 -39.58
N TYR A 76 28.73 96.51 -38.52
CA TYR A 76 28.21 97.89 -38.50
C TYR A 76 29.26 98.84 -39.08
N THR A 77 28.91 99.54 -40.18
CA THR A 77 29.72 100.62 -40.76
C THR A 77 29.25 101.95 -40.19
N PHE A 78 30.11 102.63 -39.42
CA PHE A 78 29.85 103.97 -38.90
C PHE A 78 29.94 105.00 -40.03
N GLN A 79 28.88 105.76 -40.29
CA GLN A 79 28.93 106.97 -41.12
C GLN A 79 29.37 108.16 -40.25
N PRO A 80 30.48 108.87 -40.60
CA PRO A 80 30.83 110.10 -39.91
C PRO A 80 29.93 111.26 -40.36
N LEU A 81 29.42 112.02 -39.39
CA LEU A 81 28.68 113.27 -39.60
C LEU A 81 29.56 114.34 -40.26
N THR A 82 29.05 115.01 -41.29
CA THR A 82 29.71 116.12 -41.97
C THR A 82 29.52 117.44 -41.24
N ALA A 83 30.55 118.29 -41.26
CA ALA A 83 30.62 119.58 -40.55
C ALA A 83 29.58 120.64 -40.97
N GLU A 84 28.73 120.38 -41.96
CA GLU A 84 27.64 121.27 -42.40
C GLU A 84 26.32 121.07 -41.63
N GLU A 85 26.16 119.99 -40.86
CA GLU A 85 24.95 119.77 -40.03
C GLU A 85 25.11 120.28 -38.59
N LEU A 86 26.27 120.84 -38.24
CA LEU A 86 26.55 121.46 -36.94
C LEU A 86 26.15 122.95 -36.84
N ALA A 87 25.65 123.56 -37.93
CA ALA A 87 25.40 125.01 -38.02
C ALA A 87 23.92 125.43 -37.88
N SER A 88 22.96 124.50 -37.85
CA SER A 88 21.56 124.82 -37.57
C SER A 88 21.22 124.53 -36.11
N GLY A 89 21.42 125.52 -35.25
CA GLY A 89 21.12 125.46 -33.82
C GLY A 89 19.64 125.24 -33.52
N GLN A 90 19.22 123.98 -33.45
CA GLN A 90 18.01 123.55 -32.78
C GLN A 90 18.35 122.43 -31.79
N ALA A 91 18.77 122.84 -30.60
CA ALA A 91 18.76 121.97 -29.43
C ALA A 91 17.30 121.68 -29.07
N GLN A 92 16.81 120.50 -29.44
CA GLN A 92 15.63 119.92 -28.80
C GLN A 92 16.07 118.86 -27.80
N SER A 93 15.44 118.95 -26.63
CA SER A 93 15.62 118.20 -25.39
C SER A 93 16.05 116.74 -25.57
N PHE A 94 17.13 116.38 -24.88
CA PHE A 94 17.47 115.00 -24.54
C PHE A 94 16.29 114.33 -23.84
N GLN A 95 15.70 113.33 -24.49
CA GLN A 95 14.65 112.49 -23.91
C GLN A 95 15.33 111.19 -23.45
N ASP A 96 15.23 110.92 -22.15
CA ASP A 96 15.86 109.79 -21.49
C ASP A 96 15.50 108.49 -22.20
N GLY A 97 16.50 107.65 -22.46
CA GLY A 97 16.39 106.49 -23.33
C GLY A 97 15.31 105.51 -22.89
N ILE A 98 14.57 104.97 -23.86
CA ILE A 98 13.79 103.74 -23.67
C ILE A 98 14.78 102.67 -23.17
N PRO A 99 14.54 101.97 -22.05
CA PRO A 99 15.46 100.93 -21.60
C PRO A 99 15.57 99.89 -22.72
N VAL A 100 16.77 99.73 -23.26
CA VAL A 100 17.07 98.69 -24.24
C VAL A 100 16.98 97.37 -23.48
N ILE A 101 15.85 96.68 -23.63
CA ILE A 101 15.73 95.28 -23.25
C ILE A 101 16.69 94.54 -24.18
N HIS A 102 17.76 93.94 -23.65
CA HIS A 102 18.70 93.17 -24.45
C HIS A 102 17.91 92.02 -25.09
N MET A 103 17.97 91.86 -26.42
CA MET A 103 17.28 90.77 -27.12
C MET A 103 17.70 89.39 -26.63
N ASP A 104 18.85 89.29 -25.94
CA ASP A 104 19.33 88.08 -25.31
C ASP A 104 18.52 87.71 -24.04
N ASP A 105 18.04 88.70 -23.26
CA ASP A 105 17.26 88.48 -22.03
C ASP A 105 15.85 87.95 -22.35
N VAL A 106 15.20 88.49 -23.40
CA VAL A 106 13.89 88.02 -23.88
C VAL A 106 14.00 86.59 -24.41
N ARG A 107 15.11 86.25 -25.08
CA ARG A 107 15.40 84.89 -25.57
C ARG A 107 15.70 83.90 -24.45
N GLU A 108 16.32 84.32 -23.35
CA GLU A 108 16.57 83.47 -22.19
C GLU A 108 15.28 83.11 -21.45
N GLU A 109 14.38 84.06 -21.23
CA GLU A 109 13.09 83.78 -20.61
C GLU A 109 12.19 82.87 -21.46
N GLU A 110 12.17 83.06 -22.79
CA GLU A 110 11.42 82.19 -23.70
C GLU A 110 12.01 80.76 -23.75
N ARG A 111 13.35 80.62 -23.70
CA ARG A 111 14.01 79.32 -23.61
C ARG A 111 13.73 78.60 -22.28
N GLN A 112 13.69 79.33 -21.16
CA GLN A 112 13.34 78.76 -19.86
C GLN A 112 11.88 78.26 -19.86
N LYS A 113 10.94 79.06 -20.36
CA LYS A 113 9.53 78.65 -20.48
C LYS A 113 9.36 77.42 -21.37
N LEU A 114 10.09 77.34 -22.49
CA LEU A 114 10.06 76.18 -23.39
C LEU A 114 10.67 74.94 -22.72
N SER A 115 11.79 75.09 -22.01
CA SER A 115 12.44 74.00 -21.26
C SER A 115 11.54 73.47 -20.15
N ASP A 116 10.84 74.36 -19.44
CA ASP A 116 9.91 73.97 -18.37
C ASP A 116 8.68 73.23 -18.92
N GLU A 117 8.15 73.68 -20.06
CA GLU A 117 7.04 73.00 -20.73
C GLU A 117 7.45 71.62 -21.27
N VAL A 118 8.63 71.50 -21.88
CA VAL A 118 9.19 70.21 -22.34
C VAL A 118 9.45 69.27 -21.16
N ASN A 119 10.04 69.76 -20.07
CA ASN A 119 10.27 68.95 -18.86
C ASN A 119 8.96 68.46 -18.25
N LYS A 120 7.92 69.31 -18.26
CA LYS A 120 6.58 68.94 -17.78
C LYS A 120 5.94 67.86 -18.64
N GLN A 121 6.06 67.95 -19.96
CA GLN A 121 5.56 66.93 -20.90
C GLN A 121 6.30 65.59 -20.72
N VAL A 122 7.63 65.61 -20.67
CA VAL A 122 8.45 64.40 -20.42
C VAL A 122 8.11 63.77 -19.07
N MET A 123 7.85 64.59 -18.05
CA MET A 123 7.47 64.07 -16.73
C MET A 123 6.06 63.46 -16.74
N GLN A 124 5.12 64.02 -17.50
CA GLN A 124 3.80 63.42 -17.72
C GLN A 124 3.90 62.09 -18.46
N GLU A 125 4.61 62.03 -19.59
CA GLU A 125 4.80 60.79 -20.35
C GLU A 125 5.49 59.69 -19.53
N LYS A 126 6.51 60.06 -18.75
CA LYS A 126 7.16 59.13 -17.82
C LYS A 126 6.16 58.57 -16.81
N ASN A 127 5.33 59.43 -16.21
CA ASN A 127 4.34 59.00 -15.22
C ASN A 127 3.27 58.10 -15.87
N ASP A 128 2.87 58.38 -17.10
CA ASP A 128 1.92 57.54 -17.85
C ASP A 128 2.51 56.16 -18.18
N ILE A 129 3.79 56.09 -18.56
CA ILE A 129 4.49 54.82 -18.80
C ILE A 129 4.62 54.02 -17.51
N LEU A 130 4.98 54.67 -16.39
CA LEU A 130 5.07 54.02 -15.08
C LEU A 130 3.71 53.50 -14.64
N ALA A 131 2.65 54.30 -14.77
CA ALA A 131 1.29 53.89 -14.43
C ALA A 131 0.81 52.70 -15.27
N LYS A 132 1.13 52.66 -16.56
CA LYS A 132 0.84 51.50 -17.44
C LYS A 132 1.63 50.26 -17.02
N ALA A 133 2.92 50.39 -16.76
CA ALA A 133 3.76 49.28 -16.33
C ALA A 133 3.33 48.72 -14.96
N GLU A 134 2.90 49.60 -14.03
CA GLU A 134 2.34 49.20 -12.74
C GLU A 134 1.02 48.45 -12.91
N ALA A 135 0.12 48.93 -13.77
CA ALA A 135 -1.15 48.25 -14.07
C ALA A 135 -0.92 46.86 -14.72
N GLU A 136 -0.03 46.75 -15.70
CA GLU A 136 0.32 45.47 -16.34
C GLU A 136 0.98 44.49 -15.35
N ALA A 137 1.85 45.00 -14.46
CA ALA A 137 2.46 44.17 -13.42
C ALA A 137 1.42 43.68 -12.41
N GLU A 138 0.47 44.52 -12.02
CA GLU A 138 -0.62 44.13 -11.13
C GLU A 138 -1.52 43.08 -11.77
N GLU A 139 -1.92 43.25 -13.04
CA GLU A 139 -2.68 42.26 -13.79
C GLU A 139 -1.93 40.92 -13.90
N LEU A 140 -0.62 40.96 -14.17
CA LEU A 140 0.21 39.76 -14.24
C LEU A 140 0.24 39.02 -12.90
N VAL A 141 0.39 39.73 -11.79
CA VAL A 141 0.38 39.15 -10.44
C VAL A 141 -0.99 38.60 -10.09
N GLN A 142 -2.07 39.31 -10.42
CA GLN A 142 -3.44 38.82 -10.22
C GLN A 142 -3.70 37.55 -11.03
N HIS A 143 -3.28 37.51 -12.30
CA HIS A 143 -3.42 36.33 -13.13
C HIS A 143 -2.57 35.15 -12.60
N ALA A 144 -1.32 35.39 -12.23
CA ALA A 144 -0.44 34.36 -11.66
C ALA A 144 -0.98 33.80 -10.34
N THR A 145 -1.54 34.64 -9.47
CA THR A 145 -2.14 34.20 -8.20
C THR A 145 -3.42 33.40 -8.43
N GLN A 146 -4.27 33.80 -9.38
CA GLN A 146 -5.45 33.02 -9.76
C GLN A 146 -5.08 31.65 -10.32
N GLN A 147 -4.09 31.59 -11.22
CA GLN A 147 -3.59 30.33 -11.76
C GLN A 147 -2.98 29.44 -10.68
N ALA A 148 -2.21 30.02 -9.74
CA ALA A 148 -1.63 29.27 -8.63
C ALA A 148 -2.72 28.64 -7.74
N GLU A 149 -3.80 29.38 -7.44
CA GLU A 149 -4.89 28.85 -6.62
C GLU A 149 -5.71 27.78 -7.36
N GLN A 150 -5.91 27.94 -8.67
CA GLN A 150 -6.53 26.91 -9.51
C GLN A 150 -5.71 25.62 -9.52
N ILE A 151 -4.40 25.72 -9.77
CA ILE A 151 -3.49 24.56 -9.78
C ILE A 151 -3.49 23.87 -8.42
N LYS A 152 -3.45 24.65 -7.33
CA LYS A 152 -3.48 24.11 -5.96
C LYS A 152 -4.79 23.37 -5.67
N THR A 153 -5.92 23.94 -6.10
CA THR A 153 -7.24 23.32 -5.90
C THR A 153 -7.37 22.02 -6.70
N MET A 154 -6.92 22.03 -7.96
CA MET A 154 -6.92 20.84 -8.81
C MET A 154 -6.01 19.75 -8.24
N ALA A 155 -4.76 20.07 -7.91
CA ALA A 155 -3.81 19.11 -7.36
C ALA A 155 -4.28 18.55 -6.01
N HIS A 156 -4.93 19.35 -5.18
CA HIS A 156 -5.52 18.88 -3.93
C HIS A 156 -6.69 17.91 -4.20
N SER A 157 -7.59 18.23 -5.12
CA SER A 157 -8.71 17.34 -5.48
C SER A 157 -8.21 16.03 -6.06
N GLU A 158 -7.29 16.09 -7.03
CA GLU A 158 -6.71 14.89 -7.66
C GLU A 158 -5.96 14.02 -6.65
N GLY A 159 -5.15 14.64 -5.78
CA GLY A 159 -4.43 13.92 -4.73
C GLY A 159 -5.36 13.30 -3.68
N PHE A 160 -6.46 13.99 -3.33
CA PHE A 160 -7.47 13.45 -2.43
C PHE A 160 -8.20 12.26 -3.04
N ASP A 161 -8.63 12.38 -4.31
CA ASP A 161 -9.35 11.32 -5.00
C ASP A 161 -8.46 10.10 -5.25
N ALA A 162 -7.21 10.31 -5.67
CA ALA A 162 -6.22 9.24 -5.83
C ALA A 162 -5.92 8.55 -4.48
N GLY A 163 -5.63 9.32 -3.43
CA GLY A 163 -5.36 8.76 -2.10
C GLY A 163 -6.56 8.02 -1.51
N LYS A 164 -7.78 8.49 -1.78
CA LYS A 164 -9.01 7.78 -1.39
C LYS A 164 -9.16 6.46 -2.15
N GLN A 165 -8.93 6.44 -3.46
CA GLN A 165 -9.01 5.22 -4.26
C GLN A 165 -7.95 4.19 -3.86
N GLU A 166 -6.70 4.61 -3.69
CA GLU A 166 -5.61 3.76 -3.22
C GLU A 166 -5.90 3.21 -1.82
N GLY A 167 -6.40 4.06 -0.91
CA GLY A 167 -6.77 3.66 0.44
C GLY A 167 -7.92 2.64 0.46
N LEU A 168 -8.94 2.82 -0.40
CA LEU A 168 -10.03 1.86 -0.53
C LEU A 168 -9.55 0.53 -1.10
N ALA A 169 -8.73 0.54 -2.14
CA ALA A 169 -8.19 -0.68 -2.74
C ALA A 169 -7.31 -1.46 -1.74
N ALA A 170 -6.43 -0.77 -1.01
CA ALA A 170 -5.61 -1.38 0.03
C ALA A 170 -6.45 -1.94 1.18
N ALA A 171 -7.51 -1.23 1.59
CA ALA A 171 -8.43 -1.71 2.62
C ALA A 171 -9.20 -2.96 2.14
N GLU A 172 -9.69 -2.98 0.91
CA GLU A 172 -10.38 -4.15 0.32
C GLU A 172 -9.45 -5.37 0.26
N GLU A 173 -8.20 -5.19 -0.18
CA GLU A 173 -7.21 -6.27 -0.22
C GLU A 173 -6.92 -6.83 1.18
N GLN A 174 -6.72 -5.96 2.17
CA GLN A 174 -6.52 -6.38 3.57
C GLN A 174 -7.73 -7.12 4.13
N LEU A 175 -8.93 -6.64 3.82
CA LEU A 175 -10.17 -7.26 4.29
C LEU A 175 -10.35 -8.66 3.68
N GLN A 176 -10.04 -8.82 2.39
CA GLN A 176 -10.04 -10.13 1.73
C GLN A 176 -9.01 -11.09 2.33
N GLN A 177 -7.81 -10.60 2.65
CA GLN A 177 -6.78 -11.42 3.31
C GLN A 177 -7.25 -11.88 4.69
N ILE A 178 -7.80 -10.97 5.51
CA ILE A 178 -8.32 -11.29 6.84
C ILE A 178 -9.49 -12.28 6.74
N GLU A 179 -10.39 -12.12 5.77
CA GLU A 179 -11.53 -13.02 5.56
C GLU A 179 -11.05 -14.43 5.19
N GLU A 180 -10.07 -14.54 4.32
CA GLU A 180 -9.50 -15.83 3.92
C GLU A 180 -8.73 -16.50 5.08
N GLU A 181 -7.93 -15.74 5.83
CA GLU A 181 -7.26 -16.23 7.04
C GLU A 181 -8.26 -16.74 8.09
N LEU A 182 -9.32 -15.97 8.33
CA LEU A 182 -10.38 -16.36 9.27
C LEU A 182 -11.10 -17.61 8.79
N ARG A 183 -11.41 -17.70 7.50
CA ARG A 183 -12.05 -18.89 6.91
C ARG A 183 -11.18 -20.13 7.05
N GLN A 184 -9.88 -20.01 6.78
CA GLN A 184 -8.93 -21.12 6.96
C GLN A 184 -8.81 -21.52 8.42
N SER A 185 -8.74 -20.56 9.35
CA SER A 185 -8.71 -20.82 10.79
C SER A 185 -9.96 -21.58 11.24
N VAL A 186 -11.15 -21.17 10.79
CA VAL A 186 -12.41 -21.84 11.14
C VAL A 186 -12.45 -23.27 10.59
N GLU A 187 -12.05 -23.49 9.34
CA GLU A 187 -12.02 -24.84 8.77
C GLU A 187 -11.05 -25.75 9.52
N GLN A 188 -9.87 -25.23 9.88
CA GLN A 188 -8.89 -25.98 10.68
C GLN A 188 -9.43 -26.34 12.07
N GLU A 189 -10.11 -25.43 12.76
CA GLU A 189 -10.73 -25.73 14.05
C GLU A 189 -11.85 -26.78 13.91
N LEU A 190 -12.69 -26.67 12.87
CA LEU A 190 -13.74 -27.65 12.60
C LEU A 190 -13.16 -29.04 12.30
N ASP A 191 -12.08 -29.11 11.53
CA ASP A 191 -11.37 -30.37 11.27
C ASP A 191 -10.76 -30.96 12.55
N GLN A 192 -10.16 -30.13 13.41
CA GLN A 192 -9.65 -30.58 14.71
C GLN A 192 -10.76 -31.13 15.60
N ILE A 193 -11.91 -30.45 15.67
CA ILE A 193 -13.08 -30.92 16.42
C ILE A 193 -13.59 -32.26 15.86
N ARG A 194 -13.66 -32.42 14.52
CA ARG A 194 -14.05 -33.68 13.88
C ARG A 194 -13.08 -34.82 14.25
N GLN A 195 -11.78 -34.56 14.20
CA GLN A 195 -10.75 -35.54 14.58
C GLN A 195 -10.82 -35.91 16.07
N GLN A 196 -10.98 -34.93 16.95
CA GLN A 196 -11.14 -35.17 18.39
C GLN A 196 -12.40 -36.00 18.67
N ARG A 197 -13.52 -35.69 18.01
CA ARG A 197 -14.75 -36.47 18.15
C ARG A 197 -14.54 -37.93 17.75
N GLN A 198 -13.93 -38.17 16.59
CA GLN A 198 -13.66 -39.53 16.11
C GLN A 198 -12.72 -40.31 17.06
N GLN A 199 -11.70 -39.65 17.60
CA GLN A 199 -10.81 -40.25 18.60
C GLN A 199 -11.55 -40.57 19.91
N MET A 200 -12.42 -39.67 20.36
CA MET A 200 -13.24 -39.89 21.55
C MET A 200 -14.25 -41.01 21.36
N GLU A 201 -14.93 -41.09 20.21
CA GLU A 201 -15.87 -42.16 19.87
C GLU A 201 -15.19 -43.53 19.93
N SER A 202 -14.03 -43.68 19.29
CA SER A 202 -13.23 -44.91 19.38
C SER A 202 -12.79 -45.22 20.81
N PHE A 203 -12.32 -44.21 21.56
CA PHE A 203 -11.89 -44.39 22.93
C PHE A 203 -13.03 -44.87 23.85
N PHE A 204 -14.23 -44.29 23.71
CA PHE A 204 -15.39 -44.71 24.50
C PHE A 204 -15.91 -46.09 24.10
N ALA A 205 -15.86 -46.44 22.80
CA ALA A 205 -16.16 -47.80 22.35
C ALA A 205 -15.21 -48.82 22.99
N ASP A 206 -13.90 -48.56 22.94
CA ASP A 206 -12.86 -49.39 23.56
C ASP A 206 -13.04 -49.51 25.09
N LEU A 207 -13.33 -48.39 25.75
CA LEU A 207 -13.53 -48.36 27.19
C LEU A 207 -14.77 -49.19 27.59
N THR A 208 -15.87 -49.04 26.83
CA THR A 208 -17.11 -49.77 27.06
C THR A 208 -16.90 -51.26 26.81
N ALA A 209 -16.24 -51.63 25.72
CA ALA A 209 -15.84 -52.99 25.40
C ALA A 209 -15.06 -53.65 26.54
N LYS A 210 -14.01 -52.99 27.02
CA LYS A 210 -13.17 -53.48 28.14
C LYS A 210 -13.94 -53.57 29.46
N LEU A 211 -14.85 -52.63 29.71
CA LEU A 211 -15.69 -52.66 30.92
C LEU A 211 -16.64 -53.85 30.87
N VAL A 212 -17.30 -54.10 29.74
CA VAL A 212 -18.19 -55.24 29.56
C VAL A 212 -17.41 -56.55 29.68
N GLU A 213 -16.25 -56.67 29.05
CA GLU A 213 -15.38 -57.85 29.16
C GLU A 213 -14.97 -58.12 30.61
N LYS A 214 -14.57 -57.08 31.35
CA LYS A 214 -14.19 -57.22 32.76
C LYS A 214 -15.36 -57.64 33.66
N LEU A 215 -16.53 -57.01 33.46
CA LEU A 215 -17.73 -57.33 34.23
C LEU A 215 -18.23 -58.75 33.93
N THR A 216 -18.30 -59.12 32.65
CA THR A 216 -18.72 -60.46 32.23
C THR A 216 -17.73 -61.52 32.68
N GLY A 217 -16.43 -61.29 32.57
CA GLY A 217 -15.41 -62.21 33.10
C GLY A 217 -15.58 -62.48 34.60
N GLN A 218 -15.90 -61.45 35.39
CA GLN A 218 -16.17 -61.63 36.83
C GLN A 218 -17.48 -62.40 37.09
N VAL A 219 -18.56 -62.07 36.38
CA VAL A 219 -19.85 -62.75 36.52
C VAL A 219 -19.76 -64.23 36.11
N CYS A 220 -19.04 -64.54 35.05
CA CYS A 220 -18.88 -65.91 34.55
C CYS A 220 -17.98 -66.76 35.45
N ALA A 221 -17.04 -66.15 36.15
CA ALA A 221 -16.24 -66.85 37.16
C ALA A 221 -17.06 -67.22 38.41
N GLU A 222 -18.06 -66.40 38.77
CA GLU A 222 -18.88 -66.59 39.96
C GLU A 222 -20.17 -67.42 39.70
N ASN A 223 -20.66 -67.47 38.46
CA ASN A 223 -21.91 -68.15 38.10
C ASN A 223 -21.75 -69.17 36.96
N LYS A 224 -21.90 -70.46 37.29
CA LYS A 224 -21.82 -71.57 36.32
C LYS A 224 -23.07 -71.74 35.45
N GLU A 225 -24.16 -71.03 35.73
CA GLU A 225 -25.38 -71.09 34.91
C GLU A 225 -25.32 -70.21 33.65
N VAL A 226 -24.27 -69.40 33.49
CA VAL A 226 -24.11 -68.52 32.33
C VAL A 226 -24.13 -69.31 31.02
N ILE A 227 -23.50 -70.50 30.98
CA ILE A 227 -23.50 -71.34 29.78
C ILE A 227 -24.92 -71.80 29.38
N LEU A 228 -25.81 -72.07 30.33
CA LEU A 228 -27.20 -72.43 30.03
C LEU A 228 -27.92 -71.29 29.31
N HIS A 229 -27.69 -70.06 29.76
CA HIS A 229 -28.27 -68.88 29.13
C HIS A 229 -27.71 -68.62 27.73
N LEU A 230 -26.40 -68.86 27.51
CA LEU A 230 -25.77 -68.76 26.19
C LEU A 230 -26.40 -69.76 25.20
N ILE A 231 -26.61 -71.00 25.64
CA ILE A 231 -27.23 -72.05 24.81
C ILE A 231 -28.68 -71.68 24.48
N GLN A 232 -29.49 -71.31 25.48
CA GLN A 232 -30.90 -70.94 25.27
C GLN A 232 -31.06 -69.77 24.28
N ASN A 233 -30.22 -68.73 24.42
CA ASN A 233 -30.24 -67.59 23.50
C ASN A 233 -29.89 -68.01 22.07
N ALA A 234 -28.93 -68.92 21.89
CA ALA A 234 -28.55 -69.42 20.59
C ALA A 234 -29.63 -70.33 19.97
N GLU A 235 -30.25 -71.20 20.77
CA GLU A 235 -31.37 -72.05 20.36
C GLU A 235 -32.56 -71.24 19.87
N GLY A 236 -32.87 -70.11 20.52
CA GLY A 236 -33.92 -69.18 20.07
C GLY A 236 -33.69 -68.56 18.68
N THR A 237 -32.46 -68.65 18.14
CA THR A 237 -32.10 -68.14 16.81
C THR A 237 -32.13 -69.24 15.73
N LEU A 238 -32.46 -70.48 16.11
CA LEU A 238 -32.56 -71.62 15.19
C LEU A 238 -33.95 -71.65 14.55
N ASP A 239 -34.01 -71.84 13.23
CA ASP A 239 -35.28 -71.96 12.49
C ASP A 239 -35.61 -73.44 12.27
N ARG A 240 -36.38 -74.02 13.21
CA ARG A 240 -36.92 -75.39 13.18
C ARG A 240 -35.90 -76.48 12.77
N PRO A 241 -34.79 -76.65 13.51
CA PRO A 241 -33.84 -77.72 13.24
C PRO A 241 -34.49 -79.09 13.47
N LYS A 242 -34.14 -80.15 12.71
CA LYS A 242 -34.56 -81.52 13.05
C LYS A 242 -33.52 -82.23 13.91
N GLN A 243 -32.24 -81.88 13.75
CA GLN A 243 -31.15 -82.35 14.60
C GLN A 243 -30.32 -81.18 15.13
N VAL A 244 -30.03 -81.22 16.42
CA VAL A 244 -29.16 -80.28 17.13
C VAL A 244 -28.16 -81.07 17.97
N VAL A 245 -26.87 -80.84 17.73
CA VAL A 245 -25.77 -81.40 18.50
C VAL A 245 -25.03 -80.26 19.19
N LEU A 246 -25.08 -80.25 20.52
CA LEU A 246 -24.43 -79.27 21.36
C LEU A 246 -23.08 -79.81 21.83
N ARG A 247 -21.99 -79.13 21.46
CA ARG A 247 -20.63 -79.43 21.91
C ARG A 247 -20.25 -78.48 23.05
N VAL A 248 -19.82 -79.01 24.18
CA VAL A 248 -19.48 -78.25 25.40
C VAL A 248 -18.16 -78.72 25.97
N SER A 249 -17.52 -77.85 26.77
CA SER A 249 -16.32 -78.20 27.52
C SER A 249 -16.60 -79.30 28.56
N GLY A 250 -15.57 -80.06 28.94
CA GLY A 250 -15.66 -81.04 30.03
C GLY A 250 -16.01 -80.40 31.39
N GLU A 251 -15.67 -79.12 31.59
CA GLU A 251 -15.99 -78.39 32.82
C GLU A 251 -17.48 -78.06 32.94
N ASP A 252 -18.16 -77.83 31.81
CA ASP A 252 -19.56 -77.42 31.75
C ASP A 252 -20.52 -78.59 31.47
N MET A 253 -19.99 -79.74 31.03
CA MET A 253 -20.78 -80.93 30.68
C MET A 253 -21.72 -81.36 31.81
N ALA A 254 -21.28 -81.29 33.07
CA ALA A 254 -22.10 -81.66 34.23
C ALA A 254 -23.31 -80.72 34.44
N VAL A 255 -23.14 -79.42 34.17
CA VAL A 255 -24.20 -78.42 34.35
C VAL A 255 -25.21 -78.53 33.21
N VAL A 256 -24.71 -78.64 31.97
CA VAL A 256 -25.55 -78.69 30.77
C VAL A 256 -26.32 -80.01 30.66
N SER A 257 -25.70 -81.15 30.96
CA SER A 257 -26.39 -82.44 30.96
C SER A 257 -27.48 -82.54 32.03
N GLY A 258 -27.29 -81.88 33.19
CA GLY A 258 -28.31 -81.78 34.25
C GLY A 258 -29.58 -81.04 33.80
N HIS A 259 -29.46 -80.10 32.86
CA HIS A 259 -30.57 -79.30 32.33
C HIS A 259 -30.98 -79.70 30.90
N LYS A 260 -30.57 -80.89 30.41
CA LYS A 260 -30.89 -81.37 29.05
C LYS A 260 -32.39 -81.33 28.73
N ALA A 261 -33.23 -81.67 29.71
CA ALA A 261 -34.69 -81.68 29.53
C ALA A 261 -35.26 -80.28 29.30
N GLU A 262 -34.76 -79.27 30.02
CA GLU A 262 -35.20 -77.88 29.92
C GLU A 262 -34.76 -77.24 28.59
N LEU A 263 -33.52 -77.51 28.16
CA LEU A 263 -33.01 -77.05 26.87
C LEU A 263 -33.83 -77.66 25.70
N LYS A 264 -34.14 -78.96 25.78
CA LYS A 264 -34.96 -79.63 24.76
C LYS A 264 -36.38 -79.07 24.66
N GLU A 265 -36.96 -78.57 25.74
CA GLU A 265 -38.30 -77.98 25.74
C GLU A 265 -38.39 -76.69 24.91
N GLN A 266 -37.27 -75.97 24.74
CA GLN A 266 -37.21 -74.78 23.89
C GLN A 266 -37.12 -75.08 22.39
N LEU A 267 -36.80 -76.33 22.04
CA LEU A 267 -36.73 -76.80 20.66
C LEU A 267 -38.07 -77.42 20.22
N PRO A 268 -38.39 -77.46 18.92
CA PRO A 268 -39.57 -78.15 18.43
C PRO A 268 -39.62 -79.63 18.88
N GLU A 269 -40.80 -80.16 19.22
CA GLU A 269 -40.98 -81.53 19.76
C GLU A 269 -40.30 -82.64 18.95
N GLN A 270 -40.17 -82.47 17.64
CA GLN A 270 -39.59 -83.47 16.74
C GLN A 270 -38.06 -83.34 16.58
N THR A 271 -37.41 -82.47 17.34
CA THR A 271 -35.96 -82.23 17.26
C THR A 271 -35.19 -83.26 18.07
N GLU A 272 -34.20 -83.91 17.44
CA GLU A 272 -33.20 -84.71 18.13
C GLU A 272 -32.14 -83.77 18.76
N PHE A 273 -31.90 -83.92 20.07
CA PHE A 273 -30.98 -83.06 20.83
C PHE A 273 -29.96 -83.92 21.59
N ASP A 274 -28.69 -83.78 21.21
CA ASP A 274 -27.57 -84.49 21.82
C ASP A 274 -26.49 -83.53 22.33
N ILE A 275 -25.84 -83.93 23.43
CA ILE A 275 -24.78 -83.15 24.07
C ILE A 275 -23.52 -83.98 24.01
N LEU A 276 -22.47 -83.42 23.43
CA LEU A 276 -21.16 -84.04 23.30
C LEU A 276 -20.11 -83.21 24.04
N GLU A 277 -19.21 -83.90 24.72
CA GLU A 277 -18.04 -83.27 25.31
C GLU A 277 -16.96 -83.05 24.24
N ASP A 278 -16.40 -81.85 24.20
CA ASP A 278 -15.31 -81.48 23.32
C ASP A 278 -14.12 -80.95 24.13
N ALA A 279 -13.00 -81.69 24.09
CA ALA A 279 -11.79 -81.34 24.82
C ALA A 279 -11.04 -80.12 24.26
N SER A 280 -11.42 -79.62 23.08
CA SER A 280 -10.87 -78.40 22.50
C SER A 280 -11.51 -77.12 23.04
N LEU A 281 -12.66 -77.24 23.73
CA LEU A 281 -13.41 -76.12 24.30
C LEU A 281 -13.03 -75.87 25.76
N SER A 282 -12.84 -74.61 26.15
CA SER A 282 -12.69 -74.20 27.55
C SER A 282 -14.02 -73.87 28.21
N ALA A 283 -14.01 -73.59 29.52
CA ALA A 283 -15.21 -73.17 30.25
C ALA A 283 -15.94 -72.00 29.55
N ASN A 284 -17.27 -72.05 29.53
CA ASN A 284 -18.16 -71.11 28.84
C ASN A 284 -17.99 -71.05 27.30
N GLN A 285 -17.34 -72.04 26.70
CA GLN A 285 -17.31 -72.22 25.25
C GLN A 285 -18.25 -73.36 24.84
N CYS A 286 -19.11 -73.08 23.86
CA CYS A 286 -20.05 -74.06 23.34
C CYS A 286 -20.35 -73.81 21.87
N ILE A 287 -20.55 -74.91 21.14
CA ILE A 287 -20.84 -74.87 19.71
C ILE A 287 -22.10 -75.67 19.44
N ILE A 288 -23.02 -75.07 18.69
CA ILE A 288 -24.25 -75.72 18.25
C ILE A 288 -24.10 -76.12 16.80
N GLU A 289 -24.16 -77.42 16.54
CA GLU A 289 -24.18 -78.00 15.19
C GLU A 289 -25.62 -78.39 14.84
N THR A 290 -26.11 -77.93 13.69
CA THR A 290 -27.36 -78.37 13.09
C THR A 290 -27.10 -78.92 11.68
N GLU A 291 -28.12 -79.49 11.03
CA GLU A 291 -28.04 -80.00 9.65
C GLU A 291 -27.45 -78.98 8.65
N ASP A 292 -27.77 -77.70 8.85
CA ASP A 292 -27.51 -76.64 7.87
C ASP A 292 -26.37 -75.69 8.27
N LYS A 293 -26.01 -75.62 9.57
CA LYS A 293 -25.05 -74.64 10.10
C LYS A 293 -24.37 -75.08 11.38
N MET A 294 -23.18 -74.53 11.60
CA MET A 294 -22.45 -74.62 12.87
C MET A 294 -22.37 -73.20 13.45
N ILE A 295 -22.83 -73.02 14.68
CA ILE A 295 -22.91 -71.74 15.37
C ILE A 295 -22.03 -71.78 16.61
N ASP A 296 -20.99 -70.95 16.62
CA ASP A 296 -20.19 -70.74 17.82
C ASP A 296 -20.93 -69.80 18.77
N CYS A 297 -21.34 -70.36 19.91
CA CYS A 297 -22.11 -69.69 20.95
C CYS A 297 -21.26 -69.37 22.18
N SER A 298 -19.94 -69.55 22.05
CA SER A 298 -18.97 -69.29 23.11
C SER A 298 -19.03 -67.85 23.59
N LEU A 299 -18.81 -67.67 24.88
CA LEU A 299 -18.81 -66.36 25.52
C LEU A 299 -17.84 -65.39 24.83
N ASP A 300 -16.64 -65.86 24.47
CA ASP A 300 -15.61 -65.05 23.80
C ASP A 300 -16.09 -64.51 22.46
N VAL A 301 -16.76 -65.36 21.66
CA VAL A 301 -17.32 -64.98 20.35
C VAL A 301 -18.46 -64.00 20.52
N GLN A 302 -19.33 -64.18 21.52
CA GLN A 302 -20.41 -63.23 21.81
C GLN A 302 -19.87 -61.86 22.27
N LEU A 303 -18.82 -61.85 23.10
CA LEU A 303 -18.14 -60.62 23.52
C LEU A 303 -17.47 -59.94 22.34
N GLN A 304 -16.74 -60.67 21.49
CA GLN A 304 -16.12 -60.12 20.30
C GLN A 304 -17.16 -59.52 19.34
N ASN A 305 -18.27 -60.22 19.10
CA ASN A 305 -19.38 -59.70 18.29
C ASN A 305 -19.98 -58.41 18.87
N LEU A 306 -20.05 -58.29 20.20
CA LEU A 306 -20.51 -57.06 20.87
C LEU A 306 -19.49 -55.93 20.69
N GLN A 307 -18.20 -56.21 20.82
CA GLN A 307 -17.13 -55.23 20.60
C GLN A 307 -17.17 -54.71 19.16
N GLU A 308 -17.28 -55.60 18.17
CA GLU A 308 -17.39 -55.23 16.76
C GLU A 308 -18.64 -54.38 16.48
N LYS A 309 -19.78 -54.71 17.09
CA LYS A 309 -21.01 -53.89 17.00
C LYS A 309 -20.82 -52.51 17.63
N LEU A 310 -20.19 -52.42 18.79
CA LEU A 310 -19.90 -51.13 19.46
C LEU A 310 -18.97 -50.26 18.60
N HIS A 311 -17.96 -50.85 17.98
CA HIS A 311 -17.09 -50.14 17.04
C HIS A 311 -17.84 -49.68 15.79
N THR A 312 -18.73 -50.51 15.26
CA THR A 312 -19.53 -50.14 14.08
C THR A 312 -20.51 -49.00 14.37
N LEU A 313 -21.05 -48.93 15.60
CA LEU A 313 -21.92 -47.83 16.04
C LEU A 313 -21.16 -46.54 16.35
N ALA A 314 -19.85 -46.62 16.59
CA ALA A 314 -18.99 -45.49 16.88
C ALA A 314 -18.39 -44.84 15.61
N LEU A 315 -18.63 -45.42 14.43
CA LEU A 315 -18.21 -44.93 13.10
C LEU A 315 -19.34 -44.16 12.41
#